data_AF-F3B778-F1
#
_entry.id   AF-F3B778-F1
#
_cell.length_a   1.000
_cell.length_b   1.000
_cell.length_c   1.000
_cell.angle_alpha   90.00
_cell.angle_beta   90.00
_cell.angle_gamma   90.00
#
_symmetry.space_group_name_H-M   'P 1'
#
loop_
_entity.id
_entity.type
_entity.pdbx_description
1 polymer ?
#
loop_
_entity_poly.entity_id
_entity_poly.type
_entity_poly.pdbx_seq_one_letter_code
_entity_poly.pdbx_strand_id
1 'polypeptide(L)'
;MKRIVRVVISLFLFLFVILGVYIIIAWIPVKYAVREEDFIKYGKFVLLQGNYDTGTGWSKVGDETGFYSDDKIYDIWIEGEVKPPAISTSFGGPQKVYLCKVEELPELRDIKGIMCQAYKTIEWYPVYPVIREPTILPDFVYPAGFINIYDMSDEPVW
;
A
#
# COMPACT_ATOMS: atom_id res chain seq x y z
N MET A 1 34.85 36.36 8.19
CA MET A 1 34.61 35.09 8.91
C MET A 1 33.31 35.06 9.73
N LYS A 2 33.11 35.93 10.75
CA LYS A 2 31.92 35.86 11.64
C LYS A 2 30.55 35.95 10.94
N ARG A 3 30.42 36.76 9.87
CA ARG A 3 29.15 36.93 9.14
C ARG A 3 28.77 35.69 8.32
N ILE A 4 29.74 35.09 7.62
CA ILE A 4 29.55 33.86 6.84
C ILE A 4 29.17 32.70 7.77
N VAL A 5 29.88 32.53 8.90
CA VAL A 5 29.57 31.48 9.87
C VAL A 5 28.15 31.62 10.44
N ARG A 6 27.71 32.84 10.78
CA ARG A 6 26.32 33.08 11.24
C ARG A 6 25.28 32.73 10.17
N VAL A 7 25.54 33.07 8.90
CA VAL A 7 24.65 32.73 7.78
C VAL A 7 24.57 31.21 7.61
N VAL A 8 25.70 30.50 7.65
CA VAL A 8 25.73 29.03 7.55
C VAL A 8 24.98 28.37 8.71
N ILE A 9 25.19 28.83 9.95
CA ILE A 9 24.46 28.31 11.12
C ILE A 9 22.95 28.55 10.98
N SER A 10 22.56 29.74 10.51
CA SER A 10 21.15 30.08 10.31
C SER A 10 20.50 29.20 9.23
N LEU A 11 21.21 28.88 8.14
CA LEU A 11 20.72 27.98 7.10
C LEU A 11 20.58 26.55 7.62
N PHE A 12 21.55 26.07 8.41
CA PHE A 12 21.46 24.76 9.04
C PHE A 12 20.27 24.66 10.00
N LEU A 13 20.06 25.66 10.86
CA LEU A 13 18.90 25.74 11.75
C LEU A 13 17.59 25.70 10.96
N PHE A 14 17.50 26.46 9.86
CA PHE A 14 16.32 26.46 9.01
C PHE A 14 16.05 25.07 8.39
N LEU A 15 17.09 24.37 7.93
CA LEU A 15 16.97 23.00 7.43
C LEU A 15 16.44 22.04 8.51
N PHE A 16 16.94 22.14 9.75
CA PHE A 16 16.45 21.32 10.87
C PHE A 16 14.98 21.60 11.20
N VAL A 17 14.53 22.85 11.09
CA VAL A 17 13.11 23.20 11.28
C VAL A 17 12.25 22.53 10.20
N ILE A 18 12.65 22.61 8.93
CA ILE A 18 11.94 21.95 7.82
C ILE A 18 11.87 20.44 8.04
N LEU A 19 13.00 19.82 8.39
CA LEU A 19 13.06 18.38 8.65
C LEU A 19 12.17 17.98 9.84
N GLY A 20 12.15 18.78 10.91
CA GLY A 20 11.28 18.54 12.06
C GLY A 20 9.80 18.59 11.69
N VAL A 21 9.39 19.58 10.90
CA VAL A 21 8.00 19.68 10.40
C VAL A 21 7.64 18.48 9.53
N TYR A 22 8.54 18.07 8.62
CA TYR A 22 8.33 16.89 7.78
C TYR A 22 8.10 15.62 8.61
N ILE A 23 8.96 15.37 9.62
CA ILE A 23 8.84 14.19 10.48
C ILE A 23 7.52 14.23 11.27
N ILE A 24 7.14 15.39 11.82
CA ILE A 24 5.87 15.53 12.55
C ILE A 24 4.68 15.14 11.67
N ILE A 25 4.64 15.61 10.42
CA ILE A 25 3.56 15.29 9.48
C ILE A 25 3.61 13.81 9.07
N ALA A 26 4.80 13.24 8.87
CA ALA A 26 4.97 11.82 8.50
C ALA A 26 4.47 10.84 9.59
N TRP A 27 4.35 11.29 10.84
CA TRP A 27 3.83 10.51 11.96
C TRP A 27 2.32 10.69 12.22
N ILE A 28 1.60 11.39 11.33
CA ILE A 28 0.13 11.49 11.37
C ILE A 28 -0.47 10.40 10.46
N PRO A 29 -1.29 9.48 11.00
CA PRO A 29 -1.86 8.38 10.24
C PRO A 29 -3.00 8.85 9.33
N VAL A 30 -2.92 8.49 8.04
CA VAL A 30 -4.04 8.56 7.10
C VAL A 30 -4.85 7.27 7.17
N LYS A 31 -4.17 6.12 7.14
CA LYS A 31 -4.80 4.81 7.31
C LYS A 31 -3.86 3.82 7.99
N TYR A 32 -4.36 3.09 8.98
CA TYR A 32 -3.59 2.09 9.69
C TYR A 32 -3.40 0.82 8.87
N ALA A 33 -2.21 0.25 8.96
CA ALA A 33 -1.88 -1.03 8.38
C ALA A 33 -2.36 -2.14 9.30
N VAL A 34 -2.84 -3.21 8.69
CA VAL A 34 -3.32 -4.39 9.39
C VAL A 34 -2.24 -5.45 9.35
N ARG A 35 -2.00 -6.10 10.48
CA ARG A 35 -1.15 -7.27 10.54
C ARG A 35 -1.89 -8.48 10.04
N GLU A 36 -1.14 -9.31 9.37
CA GLU A 36 -1.47 -10.66 8.96
C GLU A 36 -2.24 -11.47 10.02
N GLU A 37 -1.76 -11.49 11.26
CA GLU A 37 -2.40 -12.17 12.40
C GLU A 37 -3.81 -11.66 12.75
N ASP A 38 -4.12 -10.42 12.36
CA ASP A 38 -5.41 -9.82 12.61
C ASP A 38 -6.39 -10.02 11.46
N PHE A 39 -5.96 -10.53 10.29
CA PHE A 39 -6.83 -10.68 9.10
C PHE A 39 -8.07 -11.53 9.41
N ILE A 40 -7.90 -12.62 10.17
CA ILE A 40 -8.98 -13.55 10.53
C ILE A 40 -10.05 -12.87 11.41
N LYS A 41 -9.68 -11.85 12.17
CA LYS A 41 -10.60 -11.16 13.10
C LYS A 41 -11.64 -10.30 12.39
N TYR A 42 -11.40 -9.87 11.14
CA TYR A 42 -12.20 -8.84 10.49
C TYR A 42 -13.24 -9.36 9.46
N GLY A 43 -13.33 -10.68 9.22
CA GLY A 43 -14.23 -11.31 8.23
C GLY A 43 -13.54 -12.12 7.12
N LYS A 44 -14.23 -12.30 5.98
CA LYS A 44 -13.66 -12.91 4.76
C LYS A 44 -12.79 -11.87 4.03
N PHE A 45 -11.52 -12.22 3.79
CA PHE A 45 -10.56 -11.37 3.11
C PHE A 45 -9.88 -12.07 1.95
N VAL A 46 -9.39 -11.26 1.02
CA VAL A 46 -8.45 -11.67 0.00
C VAL A 46 -7.25 -10.72 0.01
N LEU A 47 -6.06 -11.29 -0.16
CA LEU A 47 -4.81 -10.55 -0.24
C LEU A 47 -4.50 -10.31 -1.72
N LEU A 48 -4.39 -9.05 -2.12
CA LEU A 48 -4.38 -8.63 -3.52
C LEU A 48 -3.16 -7.79 -3.87
N GLN A 49 -2.69 -7.98 -5.09
CA GLN A 49 -1.61 -7.20 -5.71
C GLN A 49 -2.02 -6.79 -7.11
N GLY A 50 -1.58 -5.61 -7.54
CA GLY A 50 -1.84 -5.11 -8.90
C GLY A 50 -1.22 -6.03 -9.95
N ASN A 51 -1.98 -6.32 -11.03
CA ASN A 51 -1.51 -7.14 -12.15
C ASN A 51 -1.88 -6.49 -13.49
N TYR A 52 -0.86 -6.02 -14.21
CA TYR A 52 -1.01 -5.31 -15.48
C TYR A 52 -1.26 -6.23 -16.69
N ASP A 53 -0.90 -7.50 -16.60
CA ASP A 53 -0.79 -8.36 -17.78
C ASP A 53 -2.10 -9.08 -18.12
N THR A 54 -2.98 -9.27 -17.13
CA THR A 54 -4.10 -10.22 -17.24
C THR A 54 -5.45 -9.57 -17.52
N GLY A 55 -5.52 -8.23 -17.47
CA GLY A 55 -6.75 -7.45 -17.76
C GLY A 55 -7.78 -7.46 -16.63
N THR A 56 -7.50 -8.15 -15.52
CA THR A 56 -8.29 -8.09 -14.28
C THR A 56 -7.88 -6.93 -13.38
N GLY A 57 -6.66 -6.41 -13.55
CA GLY A 57 -6.02 -5.41 -12.70
C GLY A 57 -5.53 -5.96 -11.36
N TRP A 58 -5.95 -7.16 -10.95
CA TRP A 58 -5.70 -7.72 -9.62
C TRP A 58 -5.44 -9.22 -9.64
N SER A 59 -4.46 -9.61 -8.84
CA SER A 59 -4.12 -11.00 -8.56
C SER A 59 -4.25 -11.30 -7.07
N LYS A 60 -4.77 -12.48 -6.75
CA LYS A 60 -4.68 -13.03 -5.40
C LYS A 60 -3.25 -13.51 -5.15
N VAL A 61 -2.66 -13.05 -4.05
CA VAL A 61 -1.31 -13.45 -3.62
C VAL A 61 -1.48 -14.15 -2.27
N GLY A 62 -1.47 -15.49 -2.25
CA GLY A 62 -1.63 -16.30 -1.02
C GLY A 62 -2.83 -17.27 -1.04
N ASP A 63 -2.80 -18.26 -0.13
CA ASP A 63 -3.84 -19.30 0.00
C ASP A 63 -4.98 -18.90 0.97
N GLU A 64 -5.77 -19.86 1.48
CA GLU A 64 -6.88 -19.61 2.42
C GLU A 64 -6.43 -19.05 3.79
N THR A 65 -5.11 -19.05 4.07
CA THR A 65 -4.49 -18.45 5.27
C THR A 65 -3.24 -17.58 4.99
N GLY A 66 -2.64 -17.65 3.79
CA GLY A 66 -2.18 -16.47 3.05
C GLY A 66 -0.71 -16.03 3.11
N PHE A 67 0.21 -16.71 3.79
CA PHE A 67 1.58 -16.18 3.92
C PHE A 67 2.53 -16.70 2.83
N TYR A 68 2.65 -15.86 1.78
CA TYR A 68 3.66 -15.89 0.72
C TYR A 68 3.94 -17.27 0.14
N SER A 69 3.10 -17.68 -0.81
CA SER A 69 3.43 -18.80 -1.70
C SER A 69 4.03 -18.27 -3.00
N ASP A 70 5.20 -18.80 -3.39
CA ASP A 70 5.81 -18.54 -4.70
C ASP A 70 4.96 -19.11 -5.85
N ASP A 71 4.10 -20.08 -5.55
CA ASP A 71 3.26 -20.78 -6.51
C ASP A 71 1.80 -20.74 -6.06
N LYS A 72 1.11 -19.67 -6.48
CA LYS A 72 -0.22 -19.69 -7.14
C LYS A 72 -0.85 -18.30 -7.12
N ILE A 73 -0.41 -17.50 -8.09
CA ILE A 73 -1.08 -16.27 -8.49
C ILE A 73 -2.34 -16.68 -9.26
N TYR A 74 -3.52 -16.34 -8.73
CA TYR A 74 -4.79 -16.52 -9.43
C TYR A 74 -5.40 -15.17 -9.74
N ASP A 75 -5.71 -14.93 -11.01
CA ASP A 75 -6.46 -13.75 -11.45
C ASP A 75 -7.88 -13.81 -10.90
N ILE A 76 -8.35 -12.70 -10.34
CA ILE A 76 -9.70 -12.57 -9.80
C ILE A 76 -10.39 -11.33 -10.35
N TRP A 77 -11.72 -11.31 -10.33
CA TRP A 77 -12.49 -10.13 -10.69
C TRP A 77 -12.93 -9.37 -9.44
N ILE A 78 -12.62 -8.07 -9.38
CA ILE A 78 -13.05 -7.20 -8.29
C ILE A 78 -14.13 -6.25 -8.79
N GLU A 79 -15.30 -6.31 -8.15
CA GLU A 79 -16.40 -5.37 -8.33
C GLU A 79 -16.48 -4.41 -7.14
N GLY A 80 -16.71 -3.13 -7.42
CA GLY A 80 -16.92 -2.12 -6.38
C GLY A 80 -16.26 -0.80 -6.72
N GLU A 81 -16.84 0.29 -6.20
CA GLU A 81 -16.33 1.64 -6.41
C GLU A 81 -15.21 2.01 -5.42
N VAL A 82 -15.07 1.22 -4.34
CA VAL A 82 -14.07 1.44 -3.29
C VAL A 82 -12.71 1.03 -3.81
N LYS A 83 -11.81 2.02 -3.97
CA LYS A 83 -10.44 1.81 -4.44
C LYS A 83 -9.47 1.65 -3.26
N PRO A 84 -8.37 0.89 -3.44
CA PRO A 84 -7.32 0.85 -2.44
C PRO A 84 -6.67 2.24 -2.29
N PRO A 85 -6.06 2.53 -1.13
CA PRO A 85 -5.24 3.72 -0.99
C PRO A 85 -4.11 3.66 -2.02
N ALA A 86 -4.00 4.69 -2.85
CA ALA A 86 -2.93 4.81 -3.81
C ALA A 86 -1.63 5.12 -3.09
N ILE A 87 -0.84 4.09 -2.81
CA ILE A 87 0.47 4.24 -2.18
C ILE A 87 1.51 4.40 -3.28
N SER A 88 2.37 5.41 -3.17
CA SER A 88 3.48 5.64 -4.09
C SER A 88 4.34 4.38 -4.23
N THR A 89 4.60 4.00 -5.48
CA THR A 89 5.51 2.90 -5.84
C THR A 89 6.63 3.41 -6.72
N SER A 90 7.85 2.92 -6.50
CA SER A 90 8.93 3.14 -7.45
C SER A 90 8.64 2.42 -8.77
N PHE A 91 8.94 3.06 -9.89
CA PHE A 91 8.84 2.42 -11.22
C PHE A 91 9.80 1.22 -11.26
N GLY A 92 9.26 0.00 -11.35
CA GLY A 92 10.03 -1.25 -11.28
C GLY A 92 10.27 -1.78 -9.85
N GLY A 93 9.68 -1.16 -8.83
CA GLY A 93 9.68 -1.67 -7.46
C GLY A 93 8.67 -2.79 -7.21
N PRO A 94 8.70 -3.42 -6.03
CA PRO A 94 7.75 -4.45 -5.66
C PRO A 94 6.32 -3.89 -5.67
N GLN A 95 5.43 -4.59 -6.37
CA GLN A 95 4.00 -4.28 -6.40
C GLN A 95 3.42 -4.34 -4.98
N LYS A 96 2.64 -3.32 -4.60
CA LYS A 96 2.07 -3.24 -3.24
C LYS A 96 0.98 -4.28 -3.08
N VAL A 97 0.97 -4.88 -1.90
CA VAL A 97 -0.02 -5.86 -1.48
C VAL A 97 -1.01 -5.18 -0.54
N TYR A 98 -2.29 -5.43 -0.77
CA TYR A 98 -3.39 -4.90 0.02
C TYR A 98 -4.25 -6.03 0.55
N LEU A 99 -4.67 -5.89 1.81
CA LEU A 99 -5.71 -6.74 2.35
C LEU A 99 -7.07 -6.15 1.96
N CYS A 100 -7.90 -6.92 1.28
CA CYS A 100 -9.21 -6.48 0.82
C CYS A 100 -10.32 -7.27 1.53
N LYS A 101 -11.18 -6.55 2.26
CA LYS A 101 -12.42 -7.09 2.80
C LYS A 101 -13.40 -7.25 1.66
N VAL A 102 -13.89 -8.46 1.48
CA VAL A 102 -14.72 -8.79 0.31
C VAL A 102 -15.94 -9.62 0.66
N GLU A 103 -16.93 -9.55 -0.21
CA GLU A 103 -18.02 -10.50 -0.32
C GLU A 103 -17.84 -11.31 -1.60
N GLU A 104 -17.83 -12.63 -1.49
CA GLU A 104 -17.70 -13.52 -2.64
C GLU A 104 -19.01 -13.56 -3.44
N LEU A 105 -18.92 -13.34 -4.75
CA LEU A 105 -20.07 -13.40 -5.64
C LEU A 105 -20.26 -14.82 -6.17
N PRO A 106 -21.51 -15.30 -6.31
CA PRO A 106 -21.78 -16.67 -6.76
C PRO A 106 -21.46 -16.90 -8.24
N GLU A 107 -21.37 -15.83 -9.05
CA GLU A 107 -21.11 -15.92 -10.47
C GLU A 107 -19.61 -15.76 -10.77
N LEU A 108 -19.07 -16.69 -11.55
CA LEU A 108 -17.77 -16.53 -12.18
C LEU A 108 -17.85 -15.50 -13.32
N ARG A 109 -16.76 -14.78 -13.55
CA ARG A 109 -16.64 -13.79 -14.63
C ARG A 109 -15.68 -14.29 -15.70
N ASP A 110 -16.09 -14.20 -16.96
CA ASP A 110 -15.25 -14.55 -18.10
C ASP A 110 -14.35 -13.36 -18.47
N ILE A 111 -13.05 -13.58 -18.43
CA ILE A 111 -12.03 -12.63 -18.81
C ILE A 111 -11.18 -13.27 -19.91
N LYS A 112 -11.40 -12.83 -21.15
CA LYS A 112 -10.68 -13.31 -22.34
C LYS A 112 -10.68 -14.85 -22.48
N GLY A 113 -11.75 -15.52 -22.07
CA GLY A 113 -11.90 -16.98 -22.12
C GLY A 113 -11.48 -17.71 -20.85
N ILE A 114 -11.10 -16.99 -19.78
CA ILE A 114 -10.75 -17.56 -18.47
C ILE A 114 -11.84 -17.20 -17.47
N MET A 115 -12.41 -18.22 -16.81
CA MET A 115 -13.41 -18.03 -15.76
C MET A 115 -12.73 -17.71 -14.43
N CYS A 116 -12.91 -16.48 -13.95
CA CYS A 116 -12.34 -15.98 -12.70
C CYS A 116 -13.41 -15.87 -11.60
N GLN A 117 -13.01 -16.12 -10.36
CA GLN A 117 -13.86 -15.86 -9.19
C GLN A 117 -14.05 -14.35 -9.02
N ALA A 118 -15.30 -13.93 -8.80
CA ALA A 118 -15.65 -12.53 -8.59
C ALA A 118 -15.87 -12.23 -7.10
N TYR A 119 -15.44 -11.05 -6.69
CA TYR A 119 -15.61 -10.53 -5.34
C TYR A 119 -16.08 -9.09 -5.39
N LYS A 120 -16.97 -8.73 -4.47
CA LYS A 120 -17.38 -7.36 -4.23
C LYS A 120 -16.55 -6.76 -3.08
N THR A 121 -15.86 -5.66 -3.35
CA THR A 121 -15.05 -4.98 -2.33
C THR A 121 -15.89 -4.19 -1.34
N ILE A 122 -15.54 -4.37 -0.07
CA ILE A 122 -16.10 -3.62 1.07
C ILE A 122 -15.09 -2.57 1.53
N GLU A 123 -13.85 -2.98 1.81
CA GLU A 123 -12.82 -2.07 2.32
C GLU A 123 -11.39 -2.58 2.05
N TRP A 124 -10.44 -1.68 1.83
CA TRP A 124 -9.02 -2.00 1.64
C TRP A 124 -8.16 -1.58 2.83
N TYR A 125 -7.17 -2.37 3.19
CA TYR A 125 -6.19 -2.05 4.21
C TYR A 125 -4.76 -2.24 3.69
N PRO A 126 -3.83 -1.31 4.02
CA PRO A 126 -2.42 -1.58 3.82
C PRO A 126 -1.97 -2.72 4.72
N VAL A 127 -1.02 -3.52 4.26
CA VAL A 127 -0.46 -4.64 5.01
C VAL A 127 0.74 -4.15 5.83
N TYR A 128 0.85 -4.61 7.07
CA TYR A 128 2.02 -4.34 7.91
C TYR A 128 3.17 -5.31 7.55
N PRO A 129 4.43 -4.83 7.50
CA PRO A 129 4.85 -3.44 7.60
C PRO A 129 4.58 -2.67 6.30
N VAL A 130 4.27 -1.39 6.40
CA VAL A 130 4.13 -0.51 5.22
C VAL A 130 5.50 -0.35 4.56
N ILE A 131 5.66 -0.97 3.38
CA ILE A 131 6.86 -0.84 2.54
C ILE A 131 6.79 0.50 1.82
N ARG A 132 7.79 1.36 1.99
CA ARG A 132 7.88 2.67 1.34
C ARG A 132 9.05 2.71 0.37
N GLU A 133 8.80 3.07 -0.88
CA GLU A 133 9.84 3.27 -1.88
C GLU A 133 9.41 4.34 -2.89
N PRO A 134 10.30 5.28 -3.26
CA PRO A 134 11.60 5.57 -2.64
C PRO A 134 11.44 6.30 -1.28
N THR A 135 12.38 6.09 -0.34
CA THR A 135 12.45 6.85 0.93
C THR A 135 13.50 7.96 0.85
N ILE A 136 13.17 9.14 1.42
CA ILE A 136 14.09 10.29 1.49
C ILE A 136 15.02 10.18 2.71
N LEU A 137 14.50 9.62 3.80
CA LEU A 137 15.19 9.37 5.06
C LEU A 137 15.39 7.86 5.27
N PRO A 138 16.24 7.45 6.22
CA PRO A 138 16.33 6.04 6.60
C PRO A 138 14.98 5.47 7.04
N ASP A 139 14.71 4.21 6.70
CA ASP A 139 13.39 3.58 6.88
C ASP A 139 12.87 3.63 8.33
N PHE A 140 13.76 3.60 9.33
CA PHE A 140 13.39 3.67 10.75
C PHE A 140 12.70 4.99 11.16
N VAL A 141 12.82 6.04 10.34
CA VAL A 141 12.16 7.33 10.57
C VAL A 141 10.66 7.26 10.22
N TYR A 142 10.28 6.32 9.35
CA TYR A 142 8.91 6.18 8.88
C TYR A 142 8.12 5.17 9.73
N PRO A 143 6.84 5.45 10.02
CA PRO A 143 6.01 4.56 10.82
C PRO A 143 5.64 3.30 10.03
N ALA A 144 6.03 2.12 10.50
CA ALA A 144 5.68 0.85 9.84
C ALA A 144 4.18 0.48 9.96
N GLY A 145 3.47 1.08 10.93
CA GLY A 145 2.10 0.72 11.32
C GLY A 145 0.96 1.40 10.56
N PHE A 146 1.26 2.36 9.70
CA PHE A 146 0.25 3.13 8.97
C PHE A 146 0.86 3.84 7.78
N ILE A 147 0.02 4.23 6.82
CA ILE A 147 0.37 5.17 5.76
C ILE A 147 0.08 6.60 6.22
N ASN A 148 0.92 7.55 5.80
CA ASN A 148 0.76 8.99 6.02
C ASN A 148 0.50 9.72 4.70
N ILE A 149 0.35 11.04 4.75
CA ILE A 149 0.02 11.86 3.57
C ILE A 149 1.11 11.85 2.48
N TYR A 150 2.38 11.64 2.84
CA TYR A 150 3.48 11.55 1.88
C TYR A 150 3.54 10.21 1.17
N ASP A 151 2.87 9.19 1.70
CA ASP A 151 2.77 7.88 1.06
C ASP A 151 1.71 7.87 -0.06
N MET A 152 0.81 8.86 -0.07
CA MET A 152 -0.30 8.94 -1.04
C MET A 152 0.20 9.38 -2.42
N SER A 153 -0.30 8.72 -3.46
CA SER A 153 -0.04 9.01 -4.86
C SER A 153 -1.35 9.29 -5.61
N ASP A 154 -1.27 10.09 -6.66
CA ASP A 154 -2.36 10.26 -7.63
C ASP A 154 -2.31 9.18 -8.73
N GLU A 155 -1.30 8.31 -8.71
CA GLU A 155 -1.17 7.22 -9.66
C GLU A 155 -2.29 6.18 -9.47
N PRO A 156 -2.83 5.63 -10.57
CA PRO A 156 -3.79 4.57 -10.49
C PRO A 156 -3.15 3.33 -9.84
N VAL A 157 -3.89 2.73 -8.90
CA VAL A 157 -3.44 1.52 -8.17
C VAL A 157 -3.68 0.23 -8.97
N TRP A 158 -4.08 0.35 -10.23
CA TRP A 158 -4.53 -0.74 -11.11
C TRP A 158 -3.95 -0.57 -12.51
#